data_AF-A0A7S3H8P8-F1
#
_entry.id   AF-A0A7S3H8P8-F1
#
_cell.length_a   1.000
_cell.length_b   1.000
_cell.length_c   1.000
_cell.angle_alpha   90.00
_cell.angle_beta   90.00
_cell.angle_gamma   90.00
#
_symmetry.space_group_name_H-M   'P 1'
#
loop_
_entity.id
_entity.type
_entity.pdbx_description
1 polymer ?
#
loop_
_entity_poly.entity_id
_entity_poly.type
_entity_poly.pdbx_seq_one_letter_code
_entity_poly.pdbx_strand_id
1 'polypeptide(L)'
;SPSLFCFSVFRSEGYEVDLVKAQVDQGAGIFSCDEFVVLSDKELPITKQVRTLKIPPSDKVGVSKDGTAANTLIFMKAWGVLWQDARWQAHDWVIKADPDAVVLVERLRSHLKPHTGKNVYMKNCQKYFGPGWPMMFG
;
A
#
# COMPACT_ATOMS: atom_id res chain seq x y z
N SER A 1 20.78 -2.48 -5.72
CA SER A 1 19.71 -2.81 -4.76
C SER A 1 18.40 -2.79 -5.54
N PRO A 2 17.42 -3.67 -5.29
CA PRO A 2 16.17 -3.59 -6.05
C PRO A 2 15.44 -2.27 -5.80
N SER A 3 14.83 -1.70 -6.85
CA SER A 3 14.00 -0.49 -6.73
C SER A 3 12.61 -0.84 -6.20
N LEU A 4 12.09 0.02 -5.32
CA LEU A 4 10.81 -0.19 -4.65
C LEU A 4 9.83 0.92 -5.00
N PHE A 5 8.67 0.53 -5.53
CA PHE A 5 7.48 1.37 -5.59
C PHE A 5 6.58 1.07 -4.40
N CYS A 6 6.31 2.06 -3.55
CA CYS A 6 5.57 1.85 -2.31
C CYS A 6 4.23 2.60 -2.31
N PHE A 7 3.20 2.00 -1.74
CA PHE A 7 1.92 2.68 -1.61
C PHE A 7 1.17 2.36 -0.33
N SER A 8 0.34 3.33 0.06
CA SER A 8 -0.59 3.21 1.20
C SER A 8 -1.98 3.65 0.79
N VAL A 9 -2.98 3.03 1.40
CA VAL A 9 -4.39 3.36 1.23
C VAL A 9 -4.96 3.74 2.59
N PHE A 10 -5.65 4.87 2.67
CA PHE A 10 -6.29 5.34 3.91
C PHE A 10 -7.56 6.12 3.61
N ARG A 11 -8.31 6.44 4.66
CA ARG A 11 -9.46 7.32 4.56
C ARG A 11 -9.03 8.79 4.67
N SER A 12 -9.62 9.65 3.86
CA SER A 12 -9.41 11.10 3.86
C SER A 12 -9.77 11.79 5.17
N GLU A 13 -10.46 11.07 6.07
CA GLU A 13 -10.84 11.50 7.40
C GLU A 13 -10.44 10.42 8.41
N GLY A 14 -9.72 10.82 9.46
CA GLY A 14 -9.23 9.92 10.52
C GLY A 14 -7.79 10.20 10.93
N TYR A 15 -7.31 9.47 11.93
CA TYR A 15 -5.96 9.65 12.49
C TYR A 15 -4.84 9.28 11.51
N GLU A 16 -5.13 8.39 10.55
CA GLU A 16 -4.16 7.95 9.55
C GLU A 16 -3.64 9.12 8.71
N VAL A 17 -4.45 10.15 8.44
CA VAL A 17 -4.01 11.34 7.70
C VAL A 17 -2.82 12.01 8.38
N ASP A 18 -2.85 12.12 9.72
CA ASP A 18 -1.78 12.76 10.48
C ASP A 18 -0.55 11.84 10.61
N LEU A 19 -0.75 10.52 10.66
CA LEU A 19 0.35 9.56 10.58
C LEU A 19 1.08 9.66 9.23
N VAL A 20 0.34 9.69 8.11
CA VAL A 20 0.94 9.84 6.79
C VAL A 20 1.71 11.15 6.68
N LYS A 21 1.15 12.27 7.15
CA LYS A 21 1.88 13.56 7.21
C LYS A 21 3.18 13.45 7.98
N ALA A 22 3.13 12.86 9.19
CA ALA A 22 4.32 12.68 10.02
C ALA A 22 5.37 11.79 9.34
N GLN A 23 4.96 10.75 8.62
CA GLN A 23 5.88 9.91 7.85
C GLN A 23 6.48 10.67 6.66
N VAL A 24 5.72 11.49 5.93
CA VAL A 24 6.25 12.34 4.84
C VAL A 24 7.29 13.31 5.39
N ASP A 25 6.97 14.01 6.48
CA ASP A 25 7.85 15.03 7.07
C ASP A 25 9.18 14.44 7.56
N GLN A 26 9.17 13.17 7.98
CA GLN A 26 10.36 12.44 8.41
C GLN A 26 11.07 11.68 7.27
N GLY A 27 10.49 11.63 6.06
CA GLY A 27 10.98 10.77 4.98
C GLY A 27 11.00 9.29 5.38
N ALA A 28 10.05 8.86 6.21
CA ALA A 28 10.00 7.54 6.82
C ALA A 28 8.97 6.62 6.15
N GLY A 29 9.05 5.32 6.45
CA GLY A 29 8.10 4.34 5.94
C GLY A 29 8.11 4.26 4.41
N ILE A 30 6.94 4.33 3.79
CA ILE A 30 6.84 4.27 2.31
C ILE A 30 7.51 5.45 1.61
N PHE A 31 7.71 6.58 2.31
CA PHE A 31 8.34 7.79 1.76
C PHE A 31 9.86 7.68 1.65
N SER A 32 10.43 6.58 2.13
CA SER A 32 11.84 6.23 1.93
C SER A 32 12.09 5.31 0.72
N CYS A 33 11.03 4.93 -0.01
CA CYS A 33 11.14 4.14 -1.23
C CYS A 33 11.58 4.98 -2.43
N ASP A 34 12.06 4.32 -3.51
CA ASP A 34 12.51 5.00 -4.73
C ASP A 34 11.38 5.81 -5.38
N GLU A 35 10.16 5.29 -5.29
CA GLU A 35 8.95 6.01 -5.64
C GLU A 35 7.80 5.61 -4.74
N PHE A 36 6.87 6.53 -4.51
CA PHE A 36 5.71 6.29 -3.68
C PHE A 36 4.44 6.94 -4.19
N VAL A 37 3.31 6.42 -3.70
CA VAL A 37 2.00 7.04 -3.88
C VAL A 37 1.10 6.74 -2.68
N VAL A 38 0.25 7.70 -2.35
CA VAL A 38 -0.79 7.55 -1.34
C VAL A 38 -2.16 7.63 -2.01
N LEU A 39 -3.08 6.77 -1.60
CA LEU A 39 -4.44 6.74 -2.15
C LEU A 39 -5.48 6.93 -1.04
N SER A 40 -6.56 7.64 -1.36
CA SER A 40 -7.69 7.79 -0.43
C SER A 40 -9.03 7.92 -1.15
N ASP A 41 -10.13 7.90 -0.42
CA ASP A 41 -11.49 8.12 -0.96
C ASP A 41 -11.70 9.54 -1.54
N LYS A 42 -10.81 10.48 -1.23
CA LYS A 42 -10.78 11.84 -1.80
C LYS A 42 -9.39 12.17 -2.37
N GLU A 43 -9.35 13.16 -3.25
CA GLU A 43 -8.10 13.84 -3.55
C GLU A 43 -7.86 14.89 -2.46
N LEU A 44 -6.79 14.76 -1.70
CA LEU A 44 -6.42 15.73 -0.67
C LEU A 44 -4.90 15.97 -0.64
N PRO A 45 -4.47 17.21 -0.33
CA PRO A 45 -3.07 17.49 -0.06
C PRO A 45 -2.69 16.91 1.31
N ILE A 46 -1.65 16.08 1.33
CA ILE A 46 -1.02 15.60 2.57
C ILE A 46 0.02 16.63 3.02
N THR A 47 0.89 17.03 2.11
CA THR A 47 1.83 18.15 2.28
C THR A 47 1.76 19.07 1.06
N LYS A 48 2.65 20.05 0.94
CA LYS A 48 2.75 20.89 -0.28
C LYS A 48 3.18 20.10 -1.51
N GLN A 49 3.90 19.00 -1.31
CA GLN A 49 4.52 18.19 -2.36
C GLN A 49 3.80 16.85 -2.58
N VAL A 50 3.10 16.33 -1.56
CA VAL A 50 2.44 15.02 -1.61
C VAL A 50 0.93 15.19 -1.62
N ARG A 51 0.28 14.62 -2.65
CA ARG A 51 -1.18 14.56 -2.80
C ARG A 51 -1.61 13.11 -2.99
N THR A 52 -2.84 12.80 -2.58
CA THR A 52 -3.40 11.47 -2.82
C THR A 52 -3.90 11.29 -4.25
N LEU A 53 -3.90 10.05 -4.73
CA LEU A 53 -4.76 9.63 -5.82
C LEU A 53 -6.13 9.21 -5.27
N LYS A 54 -7.19 9.59 -5.98
CA LYS A 54 -8.57 9.26 -5.57
C LYS A 54 -8.92 7.83 -5.96
N ILE A 55 -9.40 7.06 -4.98
CA ILE A 55 -10.01 5.75 -5.20
C ILE A 55 -11.49 5.95 -5.58
N PRO A 56 -11.99 5.31 -6.65
CA PRO A 56 -13.41 5.36 -6.99
C PRO A 56 -14.30 4.89 -5.82
N PRO A 57 -15.49 5.48 -5.62
CA PRO A 57 -16.41 5.09 -4.56
C PRO A 57 -16.72 3.59 -4.57
N SER A 58 -16.89 3.00 -3.39
CA SER A 58 -17.27 1.60 -3.20
C SER A 58 -18.51 1.49 -2.32
N ASP A 59 -19.25 0.38 -2.49
CA ASP A 59 -20.37 0.04 -1.61
C ASP A 59 -19.92 -0.05 -0.15
N LYS A 60 -20.88 0.04 0.77
CA LYS A 60 -20.62 -0.04 2.21
C LYS A 60 -19.79 -1.28 2.54
N VAL A 61 -18.69 -1.06 3.27
CA VAL A 61 -17.82 -2.12 3.78
C VAL A 61 -18.60 -2.95 4.80
N GLY A 62 -18.73 -4.25 4.53
CA GLY A 62 -19.33 -5.22 5.44
C GLY A 62 -18.30 -5.86 6.40
N VAL A 63 -18.66 -7.01 6.96
CA VAL A 63 -17.77 -7.85 7.78
C VAL A 63 -17.38 -9.09 6.99
N SER A 64 -16.09 -9.41 6.93
CA SER A 64 -15.56 -10.59 6.23
C SER A 64 -15.68 -11.86 7.09
N LYS A 65 -15.41 -13.02 6.49
CA LYS A 65 -15.54 -14.34 7.15
C LYS A 65 -14.67 -14.50 8.39
N ASP A 66 -13.57 -13.76 8.47
CA ASP A 66 -12.62 -13.73 9.59
C ASP A 66 -12.97 -12.67 10.66
N GLY A 67 -14.13 -12.01 10.53
CA GLY A 67 -14.60 -11.00 11.48
C GLY A 67 -13.96 -9.63 11.32
N THR A 68 -13.21 -9.38 10.24
CA THR A 68 -12.59 -8.09 9.94
C THR A 68 -13.42 -7.31 8.91
N ALA A 69 -12.90 -6.18 8.42
CA ALA A 69 -13.59 -5.35 7.43
C ALA A 69 -13.55 -6.02 6.05
N ALA A 70 -14.71 -6.20 5.41
CA ALA A 70 -14.82 -6.73 4.05
C ALA A 70 -14.47 -5.65 3.01
N ASN A 71 -13.20 -5.25 2.97
CA ASN A 71 -12.69 -4.12 2.20
C ASN A 71 -11.99 -4.51 0.88
N THR A 72 -12.07 -5.78 0.47
CA THR A 72 -11.42 -6.30 -0.74
C THR A 72 -11.70 -5.45 -2.00
N LEU A 73 -12.95 -5.01 -2.19
CA LEU A 73 -13.33 -4.18 -3.34
C LEU A 73 -12.64 -2.81 -3.36
N ILE A 74 -12.36 -2.23 -2.19
CA ILE A 74 -11.62 -0.95 -2.08
C ILE A 74 -10.19 -1.14 -2.58
N PHE A 75 -9.53 -2.22 -2.17
CA PHE A 75 -8.16 -2.50 -2.60
C PHE A 75 -8.06 -2.91 -4.08
N MET A 76 -9.05 -3.63 -4.62
CA MET A 76 -9.14 -3.88 -6.06
C MET A 76 -9.24 -2.57 -6.85
N LYS A 77 -10.04 -1.62 -6.37
CA LYS A 77 -10.17 -0.29 -6.99
C LYS A 77 -8.88 0.52 -6.86
N ALA A 78 -8.22 0.49 -5.70
CA ALA A 78 -6.91 1.11 -5.51
C ALA A 78 -5.88 0.55 -6.48
N TRP A 79 -5.86 -0.78 -6.67
CA TRP A 79 -4.99 -1.42 -7.66
C TRP A 79 -5.31 -0.99 -9.09
N GLY A 80 -6.58 -0.81 -9.43
CA GLY A 80 -7.00 -0.24 -10.71
C GLY A 80 -6.47 1.18 -10.94
N VAL A 81 -6.42 2.01 -9.90
CA VAL A 81 -5.80 3.35 -9.97
C VAL A 81 -4.29 3.24 -10.21
N LEU A 82 -3.60 2.37 -9.47
CA LEU A 82 -2.17 2.13 -9.67
C LEU A 82 -1.86 1.61 -11.08
N TRP A 83 -2.71 0.72 -11.61
CA TRP A 83 -2.57 0.21 -12.97
C TRP A 83 -2.59 1.33 -14.01
N GLN A 84 -3.49 2.30 -13.84
CA GLN A 84 -3.59 3.48 -14.71
C GLN A 84 -2.43 4.46 -14.53
N ASP A 85 -1.96 4.66 -13.29
CA ASP A 85 -0.80 5.49 -12.96
C ASP A 85 0.51 4.93 -13.56
N ALA A 86 0.62 3.61 -13.65
CA ALA A 86 1.66 2.85 -14.34
C ALA A 86 3.11 3.04 -13.85
N ARG A 87 3.41 3.97 -12.93
CA ARG A 87 4.77 4.23 -12.43
C ARG A 87 5.38 3.00 -11.76
N TRP A 88 4.55 2.16 -11.14
CA TRP A 88 4.96 0.89 -10.55
C TRP A 88 5.66 -0.08 -11.53
N GLN A 89 5.39 0.04 -12.84
CA GLN A 89 5.99 -0.85 -13.86
C GLN A 89 7.49 -0.63 -14.04
N ALA A 90 8.01 0.53 -13.63
CA ALA A 90 9.43 0.86 -13.72
C ALA A 90 10.26 0.35 -12.54
N HIS A 91 9.64 -0.37 -11.58
CA HIS A 91 10.28 -0.82 -10.34
C HIS A 91 10.31 -2.33 -10.20
N ASP A 92 11.32 -2.84 -9.48
CA ASP A 92 11.49 -4.28 -9.26
C ASP A 92 10.41 -4.87 -8.35
N TRP A 93 9.90 -4.08 -7.40
CA TRP A 93 8.91 -4.50 -6.41
C TRP A 93 7.84 -3.44 -6.17
N VAL A 94 6.63 -3.92 -5.93
CA VAL A 94 5.50 -3.12 -5.45
C VAL A 94 5.21 -3.48 -4.01
N ILE A 95 5.31 -2.50 -3.11
CA ILE A 95 5.15 -2.68 -1.67
C ILE A 95 3.88 -1.96 -1.22
N LYS A 96 2.93 -2.71 -0.66
CA LYS A 96 1.79 -2.16 0.07
C LYS A 96 2.14 -2.10 1.56
N ALA A 97 1.95 -0.95 2.19
CA ALA A 97 2.02 -0.83 3.65
C ALA A 97 0.87 0.06 4.16
N ASP A 98 0.34 -0.29 5.33
CA ASP A 98 -0.69 0.50 5.98
C ASP A 98 -0.08 1.76 6.62
N PRO A 99 -0.86 2.86 6.77
CA PRO A 99 -0.36 4.14 7.31
C PRO A 99 0.15 4.09 8.76
N ASP A 100 -0.28 3.09 9.52
CA ASP A 100 0.13 2.86 10.91
C ASP A 100 1.31 1.89 11.02
N ALA A 101 1.89 1.49 9.89
CA ALA A 101 3.12 0.73 9.81
C ALA A 101 4.29 1.59 9.29
N VAL A 102 5.50 1.31 9.79
CA VAL A 102 6.73 1.91 9.27
C VAL A 102 7.54 0.84 8.54
N VAL A 103 7.74 1.05 7.24
CA VAL A 103 8.61 0.22 6.39
C VAL A 103 10.07 0.62 6.58
N LEU A 104 10.93 -0.36 6.83
CA LEU A 104 12.38 -0.18 6.87
C LEU A 104 12.98 -0.60 5.52
N VAL A 105 13.05 0.34 4.56
CA VAL A 105 13.36 0.06 3.15
C VAL A 105 14.68 -0.70 2.94
N GLU A 106 15.76 -0.34 3.66
CA GLU A 106 17.04 -1.04 3.51
C GLU A 106 17.01 -2.50 3.98
N ARG A 107 16.26 -2.79 5.04
CA ARG A 107 16.06 -4.17 5.49
C ARG A 107 15.22 -4.93 4.48
N LEU A 108 14.17 -4.31 3.97
CA LEU A 108 13.29 -4.90 2.97
C LEU A 108 14.06 -5.23 1.68
N ARG A 109 14.89 -4.32 1.16
CA ARG A 109 15.78 -4.55 0.00
C ARG A 109 16.65 -5.79 0.17
N SER A 110 17.20 -5.99 1.37
CA SER A 110 18.03 -7.16 1.67
C SER A 110 17.25 -8.48 1.56
N HIS A 111 16.00 -8.49 2.02
CA HIS A 111 15.11 -9.66 1.91
C HIS A 111 14.61 -9.88 0.48
N LEU A 112 14.38 -8.83 -0.30
CA LEU A 112 13.81 -8.91 -1.65
C LEU A 112 14.85 -9.22 -2.73
N LYS A 113 16.12 -8.84 -2.52
CA LYS A 113 17.21 -9.02 -3.49
C LYS A 113 17.32 -10.45 -4.05
N PRO A 114 17.26 -11.54 -3.26
CA PRO A 114 17.35 -12.91 -3.79
C PRO A 114 16.15 -13.35 -4.65
N HIS A 115 15.05 -12.59 -4.60
CA HIS A 115 13.80 -12.89 -5.28
C HIS A 115 13.52 -11.96 -6.46
N THR A 116 14.34 -10.94 -6.66
CA THR A 116 14.18 -9.95 -7.74
C THR A 116 14.30 -10.63 -9.11
N GLY A 117 13.44 -10.26 -10.05
CA GLY A 117 13.34 -10.87 -11.38
C GLY A 117 12.57 -12.20 -11.44
N LYS A 118 11.92 -12.61 -10.34
CA LYS A 118 11.09 -13.82 -10.27
C LYS A 118 9.61 -13.45 -10.08
N ASN A 119 8.72 -14.34 -10.52
CA ASN A 119 7.28 -14.20 -10.29
C ASN A 119 6.95 -14.57 -8.84
N VAL A 120 6.98 -13.59 -7.93
CA VAL A 120 6.84 -13.81 -6.48
C VAL A 120 5.83 -12.86 -5.88
N TYR A 121 5.02 -13.38 -4.96
CA TYR A 121 4.18 -12.59 -4.06
C TYR A 121 4.57 -12.91 -2.62
N MET A 122 4.95 -11.88 -1.85
CA MET A 122 5.35 -12.00 -0.45
C MET A 122 4.31 -11.39 0.47
N LYS A 123 4.16 -11.99 1.65
CA LYS A 123 3.21 -11.55 2.67
C LYS A 123 3.95 -11.22 3.94
N ASN A 124 3.47 -10.21 4.66
CA ASN A 124 3.98 -9.87 5.98
C ASN A 124 3.46 -10.82 7.08
N CYS A 125 2.29 -11.44 6.91
CA CYS A 125 1.64 -12.25 7.93
C CYS A 125 1.13 -13.60 7.40
N GLN A 126 1.37 -14.67 8.17
CA GLN A 126 0.90 -16.04 7.91
C GLN A 126 -0.10 -16.47 8.99
N LYS A 127 -1.10 -15.64 9.28
CA LYS A 127 -2.11 -15.92 10.31
C LYS A 127 -3.03 -17.09 9.95
N TYR A 128 -3.34 -17.27 8.67
CA TYR A 128 -4.29 -18.28 8.18
C TYR A 128 -3.66 -19.21 7.13
N PHE A 129 -4.09 -20.47 7.13
CA PHE A 129 -3.66 -21.53 6.21
C PHE A 129 -4.87 -22.08 5.43
N GLY A 130 -4.64 -22.61 4.22
CA GLY A 130 -5.65 -23.32 3.43
C GLY A 130 -6.21 -22.53 2.23
N PRO A 131 -7.05 -23.17 1.40
CA PRO A 131 -7.63 -22.55 0.20
C PRO A 131 -8.49 -21.34 0.57
N GLY A 132 -8.27 -20.21 -0.11
CA GLY A 132 -8.92 -18.93 0.19
C GLY A 132 -8.04 -17.95 0.98
N TRP A 133 -6.87 -18.38 1.44
CA TRP A 133 -5.84 -17.54 2.04
C TRP A 133 -4.51 -17.84 1.35
N PRO A 134 -3.76 -16.84 0.85
CA PRO A 134 -3.89 -15.40 1.05
C PRO A 134 -4.63 -14.64 -0.05
N MET A 135 -5.12 -13.46 0.30
CA MET A 135 -5.75 -12.54 -0.64
C MET A 135 -4.82 -11.32 -0.86
N MET A 136 -4.56 -10.95 -2.11
CA MET A 136 -3.77 -9.76 -2.46
C MET A 136 -4.47 -8.45 -2.03
N PHE A 137 -5.80 -8.48 -2.01
CA PHE A 137 -6.64 -7.30 -1.83
C PHE A 137 -7.25 -7.20 -0.43
N GLY A 138 -6.82 -8.01 0.54
CA GLY A 138 -7.48 -8.15 1.85
C GLY A 138 -8.05 -9.54 2.02
#